data_AF-A0A6M0ADA9-F1
#
_entry.id   AF-A0A6M0ADA9-F1
#
_cell.length_a   1.000
_cell.length_b   1.000
_cell.length_c   1.000
_cell.angle_alpha   90.00
_cell.angle_beta   90.00
_cell.angle_gamma   90.00
#
_symmetry.space_group_name_H-M   'P 1'
#
loop_
_entity.id
_entity.type
_entity.pdbx_description
1 polymer ?
#
loop_
_entity_poly.entity_id
_entity_poly.type
_entity_poly.pdbx_seq_one_letter_code
_entity_poly.pdbx_strand_id
1 'polypeptide(L)'
;TQFDHPAPEALLHRYNLSQVQGIFYRASEMTLNAHRNVPGEYKLLIRYLKLFQLMTYIEGDADHGFTITIDGPTSLFKPSTRYGLAIAKLIPALLHVTKWSLKATLQSRDPYSGTIKTGHFSLNDRCGLVTHYPPGKPYDSMLEASFAKRWESQKTEWVLEREVDLIPIPGSVMVPDFRLVHPDGRNFLLEIIGYWRPEYLRKKFAQVRKAECDNLILAISERLNLEKAGVTVKNLPAQVVWFKDKLSPKAVLELLD
;
A
#
# COMPACT_ATOMS: atom_id res chain seq x y z
N THR A 1 -12.17 -12.11 34.70
CA THR A 1 -12.31 -11.51 33.36
C THR A 1 -12.89 -10.13 33.54
N GLN A 2 -12.11 -9.08 33.29
CA GLN A 2 -12.58 -7.70 33.37
C GLN A 2 -13.09 -7.29 31.99
N PHE A 3 -14.36 -6.90 31.89
CA PHE A 3 -14.94 -6.37 30.67
C PHE A 3 -14.91 -4.84 30.75
N ASP A 4 -14.17 -4.22 29.84
CA ASP A 4 -14.11 -2.77 29.73
C ASP A 4 -15.24 -2.32 28.79
N HIS A 5 -16.28 -1.73 29.36
CA HIS A 5 -17.49 -1.36 28.64
C HIS A 5 -17.27 -0.07 27.84
N PRO A 6 -17.46 -0.07 26.50
CA PRO A 6 -17.34 1.16 25.72
C PRO A 6 -18.49 2.12 26.04
N ALA A 7 -18.22 3.42 25.99
CA ALA A 7 -19.26 4.45 26.03
C ALA A 7 -20.28 4.21 24.88
N PRO A 8 -21.59 4.43 25.09
CA PRO A 8 -22.62 4.21 24.08
C PRO A 8 -22.34 4.91 22.74
N GLU A 9 -21.85 6.16 22.78
CA GLU A 9 -21.50 6.94 21.60
C GLU A 9 -20.33 6.32 20.84
N ALA A 10 -19.31 5.85 21.57
CA ALA A 10 -18.17 5.16 20.97
C ALA A 10 -18.60 3.86 20.27
N LEU A 11 -19.57 3.13 20.83
CA LEU A 11 -20.14 1.94 20.21
C LEU A 11 -20.87 2.29 18.89
N LEU A 12 -21.66 3.36 18.86
CA LEU A 12 -22.32 3.83 17.64
C LEU A 12 -21.31 4.21 16.55
N HIS A 13 -20.24 4.93 16.91
CA HIS A 13 -19.17 5.27 15.96
C HIS A 13 -18.49 4.02 15.39
N ARG A 14 -18.18 3.02 16.23
CA ARG A 14 -17.61 1.73 15.80
C ARG A 14 -18.58 0.96 14.91
N TYR A 15 -19.86 0.95 15.25
CA TYR A 15 -20.91 0.29 14.47
C TYR A 15 -21.00 0.91 13.07
N ASN A 16 -21.18 2.22 12.96
CA ASN A 16 -21.31 2.93 11.67
C ASN A 16 -20.07 2.73 10.79
N LEU A 17 -18.88 2.81 11.37
CA LEU A 17 -17.63 2.57 10.65
C LEU A 17 -17.55 1.12 10.14
N SER A 18 -17.92 0.15 10.97
CA SER A 18 -17.86 -1.27 10.59
C SER A 18 -18.86 -1.64 9.48
N GLN A 19 -20.03 -0.99 9.43
CA GLN A 19 -20.98 -1.12 8.32
C GLN A 19 -20.34 -0.69 6.99
N VAL A 20 -19.69 0.48 6.98
CA VAL A 20 -19.00 1.00 5.78
C VAL A 20 -17.82 0.12 5.39
N GLN A 21 -17.02 -0.34 6.36
CA GLN A 21 -15.94 -1.30 6.13
C GLN A 21 -16.44 -2.59 5.45
N GLY A 22 -17.64 -3.05 5.84
CA GLY A 22 -18.31 -4.22 5.26
C GLY A 22 -18.57 -4.12 3.75
N ILE A 23 -18.74 -2.92 3.21
CA ILE A 23 -19.00 -2.70 1.79
C ILE A 23 -17.78 -3.10 0.95
N PHE A 24 -16.57 -2.84 1.45
CA PHE A 24 -15.32 -3.01 0.72
C PHE A 24 -14.88 -4.47 0.52
N TYR A 25 -15.50 -5.42 1.23
CA TYR A 25 -15.29 -6.85 0.94
C TYR A 25 -15.73 -7.23 -0.49
N ARG A 26 -16.64 -6.45 -1.08
CA ARG A 26 -17.18 -6.67 -2.43
C ARG A 26 -16.59 -5.73 -3.48
N ALA A 27 -15.58 -4.93 -3.13
CA ALA A 27 -14.99 -3.99 -4.08
C ALA A 27 -14.16 -4.71 -5.16
N SER A 28 -14.36 -4.36 -6.43
CA SER A 28 -13.49 -4.76 -7.54
C SER A 28 -12.38 -3.76 -7.80
N GLU A 29 -12.66 -2.49 -7.52
CA GLU A 29 -11.76 -1.35 -7.72
C GLU A 29 -12.20 -0.23 -6.79
N MET A 30 -11.25 0.55 -6.31
CA MET A 30 -11.48 1.74 -5.50
C MET A 30 -10.58 2.88 -5.97
N THR A 31 -11.15 4.05 -6.14
CA THR A 31 -10.43 5.29 -6.45
C THR A 31 -10.59 6.24 -5.29
N LEU A 32 -9.47 6.68 -4.72
CA LEU A 32 -9.41 7.64 -3.64
C LEU A 32 -8.72 8.91 -4.15
N ASN A 33 -9.45 10.02 -4.18
CA ASN A 33 -8.87 11.33 -4.41
C ASN A 33 -8.57 11.98 -3.07
N ALA A 34 -7.30 12.04 -2.70
CA ALA A 34 -6.83 12.84 -1.57
C ALA A 34 -6.45 14.23 -2.11
N HIS A 35 -7.41 15.16 -2.07
CA HIS A 35 -7.23 16.56 -2.50
C HIS A 35 -6.11 17.25 -1.71
N ARG A 36 -5.78 18.52 -1.99
CA ARG A 36 -4.73 19.25 -1.27
C ARG A 36 -4.88 19.18 0.27
N ASN A 37 -3.95 18.51 0.93
CA ASN A 37 -3.84 18.29 2.38
C ASN A 37 -2.44 18.68 2.86
N VAL A 38 -2.21 18.69 4.18
CA VAL A 38 -0.86 18.90 4.72
C VAL A 38 0.03 17.67 4.47
N PRO A 39 1.36 17.83 4.26
CA PRO A 39 2.25 16.72 3.92
C PRO A 39 2.20 15.53 4.90
N GLY A 40 2.00 15.79 6.19
CA GLY A 40 1.90 14.74 7.21
C GLY A 40 0.71 13.80 7.01
N GLU A 41 -0.43 14.30 6.50
CA GLU A 41 -1.62 13.49 6.23
C GLU A 41 -1.39 12.54 5.05
N TYR A 42 -0.75 13.01 3.99
CA TYR A 42 -0.38 12.15 2.86
C TYR A 42 0.61 11.07 3.26
N LYS A 43 1.65 11.44 4.03
CA LYS A 43 2.61 10.48 4.56
C LYS A 43 1.91 9.41 5.39
N LEU A 44 0.99 9.80 6.27
CA LEU A 44 0.22 8.87 7.08
C LEU A 44 -0.64 7.93 6.22
N LEU A 45 -1.39 8.47 5.26
CA LEU A 45 -2.22 7.68 4.35
C LEU A 45 -1.40 6.65 3.57
N ILE A 46 -0.29 7.08 2.97
CA ILE A 46 0.61 6.22 2.19
C ILE A 46 1.20 5.12 3.07
N ARG A 47 1.59 5.45 4.32
CA ARG A 47 2.04 4.43 5.28
C ARG A 47 0.97 3.38 5.56
N TYR A 48 -0.31 3.76 5.64
CA TYR A 48 -1.40 2.80 5.80
C TYR A 48 -1.63 1.95 4.53
N LEU A 49 -1.46 2.52 3.34
CA LEU A 49 -1.52 1.76 2.07
C LEU A 49 -0.44 0.65 2.06
N LYS A 50 0.79 0.99 2.44
CA LYS A 50 1.93 0.06 2.54
C LYS A 50 1.72 -0.95 3.67
N LEU A 51 1.28 -0.50 4.85
CA LEU A 51 0.92 -1.34 6.00
C LEU A 51 -0.02 -2.48 5.61
N PHE A 52 -1.10 -2.14 4.91
CA PHE A 52 -2.11 -3.11 4.51
C PHE A 52 -1.74 -3.85 3.21
N GLN A 53 -0.54 -3.60 2.67
CA GLN A 53 0.00 -4.24 1.48
C GLN A 53 -0.96 -4.13 0.29
N LEU A 54 -1.56 -2.94 0.14
CA LEU A 54 -2.54 -2.69 -0.90
C LEU A 54 -1.84 -2.46 -2.24
N MET A 55 -2.40 -3.05 -3.29
CA MET A 55 -1.93 -2.85 -4.66
C MET A 55 -2.45 -1.50 -5.13
N THR A 56 -1.59 -0.49 -5.04
CA THR A 56 -1.95 0.90 -5.31
C THR A 56 -1.15 1.48 -6.47
N TYR A 57 -1.78 2.42 -7.17
CA TYR A 57 -1.15 3.30 -8.14
C TYR A 57 -1.49 4.74 -7.77
N ILE A 58 -0.46 5.57 -7.62
CA ILE A 58 -0.58 6.94 -7.10
C ILE A 58 -0.21 7.92 -8.21
N GLU A 59 -1.15 8.80 -8.53
CA GLU A 59 -1.03 9.87 -9.52
C GLU A 59 -1.17 11.23 -8.85
N GLY A 60 -0.53 12.26 -9.41
CA GLY A 60 -0.57 13.62 -8.90
C GLY A 60 0.67 14.02 -8.09
N ASP A 61 0.53 15.12 -7.36
CA ASP A 61 1.61 15.78 -6.62
C ASP A 61 1.08 16.44 -5.34
N ALA A 62 1.99 16.93 -4.49
CA ALA A 62 1.62 17.52 -3.21
C ALA A 62 0.85 18.86 -3.33
N ASP A 63 0.92 19.54 -4.49
CA ASP A 63 0.27 20.83 -4.71
C ASP A 63 -1.20 20.67 -5.11
N HIS A 64 -1.49 19.68 -5.95
CA HIS A 64 -2.84 19.39 -6.45
C HIS A 64 -3.56 18.29 -5.64
N GLY A 65 -2.79 17.43 -4.99
CA GLY A 65 -3.25 16.23 -4.31
C GLY A 65 -3.02 14.97 -5.13
N PHE A 66 -3.38 13.83 -4.53
CA PHE A 66 -3.11 12.51 -5.09
C PHE A 66 -4.41 11.79 -5.47
N THR A 67 -4.39 11.15 -6.64
CA THR A 67 -5.36 10.13 -7.02
C THR A 67 -4.75 8.76 -6.80
N ILE A 68 -5.35 7.99 -5.92
CA ILE A 68 -4.88 6.67 -5.52
C ILE A 68 -5.87 5.65 -6.04
N THR A 69 -5.45 4.88 -7.03
CA THR A 69 -6.22 3.73 -7.53
C THR A 69 -5.79 2.48 -6.78
N ILE A 70 -6.75 1.74 -6.27
CA ILE A 70 -6.56 0.53 -5.46
C ILE A 70 -7.33 -0.60 -6.12
N ASP A 71 -6.61 -1.62 -6.58
CA ASP A 71 -7.24 -2.83 -7.10
C ASP A 71 -8.04 -3.48 -5.96
N GLY A 72 -9.26 -3.95 -6.22
CA GLY A 72 -10.15 -4.54 -5.21
C GLY A 72 -10.05 -6.07 -5.09
N PRO A 73 -10.55 -6.68 -4.00
CA PRO A 73 -10.52 -8.13 -3.80
C PRO A 73 -11.23 -8.96 -4.86
N THR A 74 -12.26 -8.44 -5.53
CA THR A 74 -13.00 -9.21 -6.55
C THR A 74 -12.38 -9.12 -7.94
N SER A 75 -11.45 -8.18 -8.16
CA SER A 75 -10.60 -8.22 -9.36
C SER A 75 -9.61 -9.40 -9.30
N LEU A 76 -9.36 -9.97 -8.11
CA LEU A 76 -8.52 -11.14 -7.90
C LEU A 76 -9.10 -12.38 -8.63
N PHE A 77 -8.28 -13.15 -9.37
CA PHE A 77 -8.71 -14.36 -10.11
C PHE A 77 -9.42 -15.37 -9.19
N LYS A 78 -9.23 -15.25 -7.88
CA LYS A 78 -10.11 -15.75 -6.83
C LYS A 78 -10.40 -14.61 -5.85
N PRO A 79 -11.67 -14.27 -5.55
CA PRO A 79 -12.00 -13.29 -4.52
C PRO A 79 -11.30 -13.65 -3.20
N SER A 80 -10.44 -12.75 -2.70
CA SER A 80 -9.72 -12.95 -1.45
C SER A 80 -10.36 -12.12 -0.34
N THR A 81 -11.03 -12.80 0.59
CA THR A 81 -11.58 -12.17 1.80
C THR A 81 -10.51 -11.47 2.62
N ARG A 82 -9.27 -11.99 2.61
CA ARG A 82 -8.11 -11.38 3.30
C ARG A 82 -7.76 -10.01 2.73
N TYR A 83 -7.80 -9.86 1.41
CA TYR A 83 -7.46 -8.60 0.76
C TYR A 83 -8.62 -7.58 0.88
N GLY A 84 -9.88 -8.05 0.84
CA GLY A 84 -11.03 -7.20 1.17
C GLY A 84 -10.98 -6.64 2.59
N LEU A 85 -10.55 -7.46 3.55
CA LEU A 85 -10.27 -7.02 4.92
C LEU A 85 -9.15 -5.97 4.97
N ALA A 86 -8.11 -6.10 4.15
CA ALA A 86 -7.03 -5.13 4.09
C ALA A 86 -7.53 -3.75 3.60
N ILE A 87 -8.38 -3.71 2.56
CA ILE A 87 -9.02 -2.46 2.10
C ILE A 87 -9.93 -1.90 3.20
N ALA A 88 -10.75 -2.74 3.84
CA ALA A 88 -11.60 -2.30 4.92
C ALA A 88 -10.82 -1.66 6.08
N LYS A 89 -9.63 -2.16 6.40
CA LYS A 89 -8.73 -1.58 7.42
C LYS A 89 -8.13 -0.23 7.02
N LEU A 90 -8.13 0.13 5.72
CA LEU A 90 -7.71 1.47 5.27
C LEU A 90 -8.72 2.55 5.66
N ILE A 91 -10.01 2.23 5.75
CA ILE A 91 -11.06 3.24 5.96
C ILE A 91 -10.86 4.04 7.26
N PRO A 92 -10.60 3.43 8.44
CA PRO A 92 -10.27 4.19 9.64
C PRO A 92 -9.04 5.10 9.47
N ALA A 93 -8.04 4.69 8.70
CA ALA A 93 -6.85 5.49 8.44
C ALA A 93 -7.15 6.70 7.52
N LEU A 94 -8.01 6.51 6.52
CA LEU A 94 -8.44 7.57 5.61
C LEU A 94 -9.11 8.74 6.35
N LEU A 95 -9.80 8.45 7.46
CA LEU A 95 -10.44 9.48 8.30
C LEU A 95 -9.45 10.39 9.05
N HIS A 96 -8.14 10.12 9.00
CA HIS A 96 -7.11 11.08 9.45
C HIS A 96 -6.77 12.15 8.40
N VAL A 97 -7.25 11.99 7.17
CA VAL A 97 -7.05 12.94 6.06
C VAL A 97 -8.24 13.89 5.99
N THR A 98 -7.99 15.18 5.84
CA THR A 98 -9.03 16.22 5.99
C THR A 98 -9.86 16.44 4.74
N LYS A 99 -9.30 16.29 3.54
CA LYS A 99 -10.01 16.49 2.27
C LYS A 99 -9.83 15.30 1.35
N TRP A 100 -10.90 14.53 1.16
CA TRP A 100 -10.87 13.36 0.30
C TRP A 100 -12.26 12.98 -0.25
N SER A 101 -12.23 12.31 -1.39
CA SER A 101 -13.41 11.61 -1.94
C SER A 101 -13.02 10.22 -2.40
N LEU A 102 -13.91 9.27 -2.17
CA LEU A 102 -13.71 7.86 -2.47
C LEU A 102 -14.86 7.36 -3.32
N LYS A 103 -14.53 6.58 -4.34
CA LYS A 103 -15.48 5.83 -5.15
C LYS A 103 -15.04 4.38 -5.22
N ALA A 104 -15.98 3.45 -5.11
CA ALA A 104 -15.73 2.03 -5.25
C ALA A 104 -16.72 1.40 -6.21
N THR A 105 -16.22 0.53 -7.07
CA THR A 105 -17.03 -0.37 -7.89
C THR A 105 -17.17 -1.69 -7.14
N LEU A 106 -18.39 -2.15 -6.98
CA LEU A 106 -18.74 -3.34 -6.20
C LEU A 106 -19.22 -4.45 -7.12
N GLN A 107 -18.83 -5.68 -6.83
CA GLN A 107 -19.35 -6.88 -7.49
C GLN A 107 -20.05 -7.76 -6.47
N SER A 108 -21.33 -8.02 -6.70
CA SER A 108 -22.12 -8.94 -5.88
C SER A 108 -22.68 -10.04 -6.75
N ARG A 109 -22.54 -11.29 -6.30
CA ARG A 109 -23.20 -12.43 -6.96
C ARG A 109 -24.62 -12.53 -6.46
N ASP A 110 -25.57 -12.57 -7.39
CA ASP A 110 -26.95 -12.88 -7.08
C ASP A 110 -27.05 -14.36 -6.63
N PRO A 111 -27.56 -14.67 -5.42
CA PRO A 111 -27.64 -16.03 -4.93
C PRO A 111 -28.56 -16.94 -5.75
N TYR A 112 -29.57 -16.37 -6.42
CA TYR A 112 -30.60 -17.13 -7.14
C TYR A 112 -30.21 -17.34 -8.60
N SER A 113 -29.84 -16.26 -9.31
CA SER A 113 -29.48 -16.35 -10.73
C SER A 113 -28.01 -16.66 -10.97
N GLY A 114 -27.16 -16.52 -9.94
CA GLY A 114 -25.71 -16.68 -10.06
C GLY A 114 -25.00 -15.56 -10.84
N THR A 115 -25.74 -14.58 -11.38
CA THR A 115 -25.20 -13.46 -12.16
C THR A 115 -24.45 -12.46 -11.29
N ILE A 116 -23.36 -11.90 -11.81
CA ILE A 116 -22.63 -10.82 -11.14
C ILE A 116 -23.33 -9.49 -11.45
N LYS A 117 -23.73 -8.78 -10.40
CA LYS A 117 -24.27 -7.42 -10.47
C LYS A 117 -23.18 -6.43 -10.06
N THR A 118 -23.02 -5.39 -10.88
CA THR A 118 -22.11 -4.26 -10.59
C THR A 118 -22.88 -3.16 -9.86
N GLY A 119 -22.36 -2.71 -8.74
CA GLY A 119 -22.86 -1.57 -7.99
C GLY A 119 -21.77 -0.53 -7.78
N HIS A 120 -22.16 0.66 -7.31
CA HIS A 120 -21.22 1.73 -6.98
C HIS A 120 -21.46 2.26 -5.58
N PHE A 121 -20.39 2.61 -4.88
CA PHE A 121 -20.44 3.25 -3.59
C PHE A 121 -19.54 4.48 -3.58
N SER A 122 -19.97 5.57 -2.94
CA SER A 122 -19.20 6.80 -2.83
C SER A 122 -19.23 7.34 -1.42
N LEU A 123 -18.10 7.88 -0.98
CA LEU A 123 -17.93 8.48 0.34
C LEU A 123 -17.01 9.71 0.22
N ASN A 124 -17.12 10.66 1.14
CA ASN A 124 -16.23 11.83 1.20
C ASN A 124 -15.94 12.24 2.65
N ASP A 125 -15.11 13.27 2.82
CA ASP A 125 -14.69 13.83 4.10
C ASP A 125 -15.85 14.29 5.02
N ARG A 126 -17.06 14.46 4.50
CA ARG A 126 -18.25 14.90 5.24
C ARG A 126 -19.14 13.74 5.74
N CYS A 127 -18.63 12.50 5.71
CA CYS A 127 -19.40 11.31 6.04
C CYS A 127 -19.78 11.17 7.53
N GLY A 128 -19.22 11.98 8.43
CA GLY A 128 -19.50 11.91 9.86
C GLY A 128 -18.99 10.64 10.56
N LEU A 129 -18.19 9.82 9.86
CA LEU A 129 -17.54 8.65 10.47
C LEU A 129 -16.40 9.08 11.38
N VAL A 130 -16.24 8.37 12.49
CA VAL A 130 -15.18 8.64 13.47
C VAL A 130 -14.20 7.49 13.48
N THR A 131 -12.93 7.82 13.29
CA THR A 131 -11.86 6.83 13.36
C THR A 131 -11.62 6.36 14.78
N HIS A 132 -11.18 5.12 14.87
CA HIS A 132 -10.69 4.55 16.11
C HIS A 132 -9.18 4.32 16.10
N TYR A 133 -8.51 4.72 15.03
CA TYR A 133 -7.05 4.69 14.98
C TYR A 133 -6.51 5.88 15.77
N PRO A 134 -5.46 5.69 16.58
CA PRO A 134 -4.86 6.78 17.31
C PRO A 134 -4.18 7.74 16.33
N PRO A 135 -4.19 9.06 16.61
CA PRO A 135 -3.48 10.02 15.77
C PRO A 135 -1.97 9.74 15.78
N GLY A 136 -1.34 9.89 14.61
CA GLY A 136 0.12 9.99 14.49
C GLY A 136 0.92 8.68 14.46
N LYS A 137 0.33 7.48 14.58
CA LYS A 137 1.09 6.22 14.46
C LYS A 137 0.31 5.11 13.73
N PRO A 138 0.69 4.76 12.48
CA PRO A 138 0.32 3.47 11.92
C PRO A 138 1.11 2.37 12.63
N TYR A 139 0.43 1.29 13.00
CA TYR A 139 1.11 0.06 13.43
C TYR A 139 1.88 -0.49 12.23
N ASP A 140 3.14 -0.89 12.36
CA ASP A 140 3.99 -1.29 11.22
C ASP A 140 3.46 -2.51 10.46
N SER A 141 3.81 -2.61 9.16
CA SER A 141 3.50 -3.79 8.35
C SER A 141 4.31 -4.96 8.89
N MET A 142 3.66 -6.11 9.10
CA MET A 142 4.32 -7.28 9.71
C MET A 142 5.55 -7.71 8.89
N LEU A 143 5.50 -7.52 7.56
CA LEU A 143 6.60 -7.82 6.65
C LEU A 143 7.76 -6.83 6.83
N GLU A 144 7.50 -5.53 6.76
CA GLU A 144 8.52 -4.49 6.93
C GLU A 144 9.15 -4.53 8.31
N ALA A 145 8.34 -4.65 9.36
CA ALA A 145 8.82 -4.79 10.74
C ALA A 145 9.72 -6.02 10.90
N SER A 146 9.35 -7.15 10.26
CA SER A 146 10.17 -8.36 10.29
C SER A 146 11.49 -8.21 9.52
N PHE A 147 11.52 -7.38 8.47
CA PHE A 147 12.75 -7.08 7.73
C PHE A 147 13.64 -6.15 8.55
N ALA A 148 13.10 -5.04 9.06
CA ALA A 148 13.83 -4.08 9.90
C ALA A 148 14.46 -4.76 11.12
N LYS A 149 13.72 -5.61 11.83
CA LYS A 149 14.25 -6.37 12.98
C LYS A 149 15.42 -7.30 12.60
N ARG A 150 15.40 -7.88 11.40
CA ARG A 150 16.50 -8.73 10.90
C ARG A 150 17.66 -7.90 10.37
N TRP A 151 17.40 -6.67 9.91
CA TRP A 151 18.45 -5.73 9.50
C TRP A 151 19.31 -5.33 10.68
N GLU A 152 18.67 -4.96 11.79
CA GLU A 152 19.33 -4.62 13.06
C GLU A 152 20.30 -5.72 13.54
N SER A 153 19.99 -7.00 13.27
CA SER A 153 20.87 -8.11 13.67
C SER A 153 22.11 -8.29 12.79
N GLN A 154 22.23 -7.61 11.65
CA GLN A 154 23.40 -7.75 10.76
C GLN A 154 24.63 -6.98 11.24
N LYS A 155 24.49 -6.02 12.17
CA LYS A 155 25.58 -5.16 12.67
C LYS A 155 26.41 -4.53 11.54
N THR A 156 25.73 -4.01 10.53
CA THR A 156 26.32 -3.31 9.38
C THR A 156 26.35 -1.80 9.63
N GLU A 157 27.22 -1.07 8.91
CA GLU A 157 27.23 0.39 8.89
C GLU A 157 26.04 1.00 8.13
N TRP A 158 25.39 0.20 7.26
CA TRP A 158 24.19 0.62 6.53
C TRP A 158 22.98 0.78 7.45
N VAL A 159 22.47 2.00 7.54
CA VAL A 159 21.28 2.37 8.31
C VAL A 159 20.03 2.16 7.44
N LEU A 160 19.07 1.37 7.94
CA LEU A 160 17.78 1.17 7.30
C LEU A 160 16.77 2.20 7.81
N GLU A 161 16.45 3.17 6.97
CA GLU A 161 15.42 4.17 7.22
C GLU A 161 14.09 3.77 6.58
N ARG A 162 13.00 4.03 7.31
CA ARG A 162 11.64 3.68 6.89
C ARG A 162 10.89 4.83 6.24
N GLU A 163 11.22 6.07 6.62
CA GLU A 163 10.61 7.24 6.01
C GLU A 163 11.39 7.58 4.74
N VAL A 164 10.81 7.21 3.60
CA VAL A 164 11.38 7.47 2.29
C VAL A 164 10.63 8.62 1.64
N ASP A 165 11.38 9.53 1.02
CA ASP A 165 10.79 10.58 0.21
C ASP A 165 10.11 9.99 -1.03
N LEU A 166 9.05 10.66 -1.46
CA LEU A 166 8.32 10.33 -2.67
C LEU A 166 9.24 10.56 -3.87
N ILE A 167 9.34 9.59 -4.78
CA ILE A 167 10.05 9.76 -6.05
C ILE A 167 9.04 10.33 -7.05
N PRO A 168 9.20 11.60 -7.47
CA PRO A 168 8.32 12.19 -8.47
C PRO A 168 8.58 11.53 -9.83
N ILE A 169 7.51 11.16 -10.51
CA ILE A 169 7.53 10.66 -11.89
C ILE A 169 6.55 11.54 -12.68
N PRO A 170 6.80 11.88 -13.95
CA PRO A 170 5.82 12.65 -14.72
C PRO A 170 4.42 12.02 -14.69
N GLY A 171 3.47 12.68 -14.03
CA GLY A 171 2.08 12.23 -13.82
C GLY A 171 1.86 11.18 -12.72
N SER A 172 2.89 10.71 -12.01
CA SER A 172 2.74 9.71 -10.94
C SER A 172 3.79 9.82 -9.84
N VAL A 173 3.63 9.05 -8.77
CA VAL A 173 4.62 8.98 -7.70
C VAL A 173 4.97 7.53 -7.38
N MET A 174 6.25 7.27 -7.19
CA MET A 174 6.73 6.02 -6.62
C MET A 174 7.10 6.21 -5.16
N VAL A 175 6.63 5.26 -4.33
CA VAL A 175 6.91 5.21 -2.89
C VAL A 175 7.73 3.96 -2.62
N PRO A 176 9.05 4.07 -2.39
CA PRO A 176 9.87 2.96 -1.93
C PRO A 176 9.48 2.52 -0.51
N ASP A 177 9.81 1.29 -0.13
CA ASP A 177 9.54 0.77 1.22
C ASP A 177 10.60 1.20 2.23
N PHE A 178 11.88 1.27 1.81
CA PHE A 178 12.99 1.65 2.66
C PHE A 178 14.04 2.49 1.93
N ARG A 179 14.82 3.23 2.72
CA ARG A 179 16.07 3.87 2.29
C ARG A 179 17.22 3.27 3.10
N LEU A 180 18.27 2.87 2.42
CA LEU A 180 19.51 2.36 2.99
C LEU A 180 20.53 3.48 2.90
N VAL A 181 21.10 3.91 4.02
CA VAL A 181 22.06 5.02 4.07
C VAL A 181 23.37 4.54 4.67
N HIS A 182 24.47 4.79 3.99
CA HIS A 182 25.81 4.52 4.49
C HIS A 182 26.47 5.81 5.01
N PRO A 183 27.30 5.75 6.07
CA PRO A 183 27.98 6.93 6.61
C PRO A 183 28.89 7.68 5.61
N ASP A 184 29.33 7.03 4.53
CA ASP A 184 30.14 7.64 3.46
C ASP A 184 29.31 8.47 2.45
N GLY A 185 27.99 8.55 2.63
CA GLY A 185 27.07 9.31 1.78
C GLY A 185 26.37 8.50 0.69
N ARG A 186 26.74 7.22 0.49
CA ARG A 186 25.98 6.34 -0.41
C ARG A 186 24.59 6.08 0.16
N ASN A 187 23.58 6.03 -0.72
CA ASN A 187 22.24 5.65 -0.33
C ASN A 187 21.54 4.88 -1.45
N PHE A 188 20.69 3.94 -1.07
CA PHE A 188 19.87 3.13 -1.97
C PHE A 188 18.42 3.12 -1.51
N LEU A 189 17.49 3.11 -2.46
CA LEU A 189 16.07 2.93 -2.20
C LEU A 189 15.72 1.46 -2.42
N LEU A 190 14.92 0.88 -1.53
CA LEU A 190 14.52 -0.52 -1.60
C LEU A 190 13.00 -0.62 -1.69
N GLU A 191 12.52 -1.30 -2.72
CA GLU A 191 11.10 -1.63 -2.91
C GLU A 191 10.91 -3.14 -2.94
N ILE A 192 9.98 -3.65 -2.13
CA ILE A 192 9.68 -5.06 -1.99
C ILE A 192 8.40 -5.41 -2.75
N ILE A 193 8.56 -6.19 -3.82
CA ILE A 193 7.47 -6.69 -4.66
C ILE A 193 7.12 -8.12 -4.24
N GLY A 194 6.13 -8.24 -3.34
CA GLY A 194 5.64 -9.54 -2.84
C GLY A 194 4.37 -10.06 -3.50
N TYR A 195 3.67 -9.26 -4.30
CA TYR A 195 2.34 -9.58 -4.81
C TYR A 195 2.28 -9.74 -6.33
N TRP A 196 1.49 -10.72 -6.77
CA TRP A 196 1.34 -11.06 -8.18
C TRP A 196 0.00 -10.56 -8.74
N ARG A 197 0.08 -9.59 -9.64
CA ARG A 197 -1.01 -9.10 -10.50
C ARG A 197 -0.43 -8.56 -11.79
N PRO A 198 -0.80 -9.08 -12.97
CA PRO A 198 -0.27 -8.59 -14.25
C PRO A 198 -0.34 -7.08 -14.43
N GLU A 199 -1.52 -6.50 -14.19
CA GLU A 199 -1.77 -5.06 -14.35
C GLU A 199 -0.95 -4.23 -13.35
N TYR A 200 -0.93 -4.63 -12.07
CA TYR A 200 -0.10 -4.01 -11.03
C TYR A 200 1.39 -4.05 -11.39
N LEU A 201 1.91 -5.23 -11.76
CA LEU A 201 3.32 -5.40 -12.11
C LEU A 201 3.69 -4.57 -13.33
N ARG A 202 2.84 -4.49 -14.36
CA ARG A 202 3.05 -3.62 -15.53
C ARG A 202 3.17 -2.15 -15.13
N LYS A 203 2.22 -1.64 -14.34
CA LYS A 203 2.24 -0.25 -13.85
C LYS A 203 3.48 0.03 -13.00
N LYS A 204 3.79 -0.87 -12.07
CA LYS A 204 4.95 -0.74 -11.17
C LYS A 204 6.28 -0.72 -11.93
N PHE A 205 6.48 -1.66 -12.87
CA PHE A 205 7.69 -1.70 -13.69
C PHE A 205 7.79 -0.50 -14.65
N ALA A 206 6.64 0.04 -15.10
CA ALA A 206 6.63 1.28 -15.88
C ALA A 206 7.06 2.48 -15.02
N GLN A 207 6.65 2.56 -13.75
CA GLN A 207 7.12 3.59 -12.82
C GLN A 207 8.63 3.47 -12.59
N VAL A 208 9.14 2.26 -12.33
CA VAL A 208 10.58 2.03 -12.14
C VAL A 208 11.40 2.53 -13.34
N ARG A 209 10.97 2.23 -14.56
CA ARG A 209 11.66 2.70 -15.78
C ARG A 209 11.64 4.21 -15.93
N LYS A 210 10.55 4.86 -15.54
CA LYS A 210 10.39 6.33 -15.64
C LYS A 210 11.00 7.10 -14.48
N ALA A 211 11.28 6.43 -13.37
CA ALA A 211 11.83 7.04 -12.17
C ALA A 211 13.29 7.50 -12.37
N GLU A 212 14.00 6.93 -13.36
CA GLU A 212 15.40 7.26 -13.69
C GLU A 212 16.29 7.33 -12.43
N CYS A 213 16.05 6.39 -11.51
CA CYS A 213 16.64 6.35 -10.18
C CYS A 213 17.70 5.26 -10.13
N ASP A 214 18.96 5.66 -10.29
CA ASP A 214 20.10 4.74 -10.43
C ASP A 214 20.40 3.94 -9.15
N ASN A 215 19.94 4.42 -8.00
CA ASN A 215 20.14 3.81 -6.70
C ASN A 215 18.92 3.02 -6.19
N LEU A 216 18.09 2.49 -7.08
CA LEU A 216 16.94 1.67 -6.72
C LEU A 216 17.27 0.17 -6.71
N ILE A 217 16.83 -0.53 -5.66
CA ILE A 217 16.86 -1.98 -5.52
C ILE A 217 15.41 -2.48 -5.50
N LEU A 218 15.11 -3.43 -6.40
CA LEU A 218 13.86 -4.17 -6.40
C LEU A 218 14.07 -5.54 -5.78
N ALA A 219 13.45 -5.77 -4.64
CA ALA A 219 13.33 -7.10 -4.06
C ALA A 219 12.09 -7.80 -4.63
N ILE A 220 12.27 -8.82 -5.47
CA ILE A 220 11.19 -9.49 -6.18
C ILE A 220 10.99 -10.90 -5.63
N SER A 221 9.76 -11.25 -5.27
CA SER A 221 9.48 -12.62 -4.86
C SER A 221 9.59 -13.59 -6.03
N GLU A 222 10.29 -14.71 -5.84
CA GLU A 222 10.42 -15.80 -6.83
C GLU A 222 9.07 -16.47 -7.15
N ARG A 223 8.06 -16.27 -6.29
CA ARG A 223 6.70 -16.78 -6.51
C ARG A 223 5.94 -16.00 -7.57
N LEU A 224 6.48 -14.86 -8.03
CA LEU A 224 5.82 -14.01 -9.02
C LEU A 224 6.05 -14.53 -10.43
N ASN A 225 4.96 -14.73 -11.16
CA ASN A 225 5.04 -15.04 -12.58
C ASN A 225 5.09 -13.75 -13.42
N LEU A 226 6.30 -13.22 -13.60
CA LEU A 226 6.55 -11.99 -14.37
C LEU A 226 6.24 -12.17 -15.87
N GLU A 227 6.48 -13.36 -16.43
CA GLU A 227 6.22 -13.67 -17.84
C GLU A 227 4.74 -13.52 -18.17
N LYS A 228 3.86 -14.06 -17.32
CA LYS A 228 2.41 -13.90 -17.46
C LYS A 228 1.97 -12.45 -17.34
N ALA A 229 2.73 -11.61 -16.64
CA ALA A 229 2.51 -10.16 -16.60
C ALA A 229 3.07 -9.44 -17.84
N GLY A 230 3.89 -10.09 -18.67
CA GLY A 230 4.58 -9.46 -19.79
C GLY A 230 5.61 -8.42 -19.35
N VAL A 231 6.18 -8.58 -18.15
CA VAL A 231 7.24 -7.70 -17.63
C VAL A 231 8.56 -8.45 -17.54
N THR A 232 9.65 -7.74 -17.77
CA THR A 232 11.01 -8.29 -17.66
C THR A 232 11.85 -7.42 -16.74
N VAL A 233 12.82 -8.06 -16.08
CA VAL A 233 13.86 -7.40 -15.30
C VAL A 233 15.03 -6.95 -16.18
N LYS A 234 15.07 -7.38 -17.44
CA LYS A 234 16.11 -6.95 -18.40
C LYS A 234 15.98 -5.44 -18.64
N ASN A 235 17.12 -4.74 -18.62
CA ASN A 235 17.23 -3.30 -18.86
C ASN A 235 16.40 -2.43 -17.89
N LEU A 236 16.20 -2.89 -16.65
CA LEU A 236 15.70 -2.01 -15.61
C LEU A 236 16.83 -1.09 -15.11
N PRO A 237 16.56 0.20 -14.85
CA PRO A 237 17.51 1.10 -14.21
C PRO A 237 17.64 0.83 -12.70
N ALA A 238 17.41 -0.41 -12.27
CA ALA A 238 17.36 -0.81 -10.87
C ALA A 238 18.04 -2.16 -10.69
N GLN A 239 18.73 -2.33 -9.57
CA GLN A 239 19.29 -3.61 -9.17
C GLN A 239 18.16 -4.54 -8.70
N VAL A 240 18.31 -5.85 -8.90
CA VAL A 240 17.26 -6.83 -8.59
C VAL A 240 17.81 -7.89 -7.63
N VAL A 241 17.12 -8.07 -6.51
CA VAL A 241 17.34 -9.18 -5.58
C VAL A 241 16.11 -10.08 -5.53
N TRP A 242 16.32 -11.38 -5.64
CA TRP A 242 15.24 -12.37 -5.58
C TRP A 242 15.07 -12.92 -4.17
N PHE A 243 13.83 -13.22 -3.77
CA PHE A 243 13.57 -13.90 -2.50
C PHE A 243 12.39 -14.87 -2.57
N LYS A 244 12.42 -15.95 -1.80
CA LYS A 244 11.31 -16.92 -1.72
C LYS A 244 10.22 -16.48 -0.75
N ASP A 245 10.49 -16.67 0.55
CA ASP A 245 9.52 -16.42 1.62
C ASP A 245 9.74 -15.07 2.29
N LYS A 246 11.00 -14.75 2.61
CA LYS A 246 11.36 -13.53 3.31
C LYS A 246 12.62 -12.98 2.67
N LEU A 247 12.64 -11.68 2.39
CA LEU A 247 13.84 -10.99 1.94
C LEU A 247 14.92 -11.10 3.02
N SER A 248 16.13 -11.52 2.64
CA SER A 248 17.28 -11.62 3.54
C SER A 248 18.06 -10.30 3.53
N PRO A 249 18.35 -9.68 4.70
CA PRO A 249 19.23 -8.52 4.76
C PRO A 249 20.59 -8.76 4.09
N LYS A 250 21.17 -9.97 4.23
CA LYS A 250 22.45 -10.32 3.60
C LYS A 250 22.43 -10.21 2.08
N ALA A 251 21.35 -10.69 1.45
CA ALA A 251 21.21 -10.64 0.00
C ALA A 251 21.07 -9.21 -0.52
N VAL A 252 20.59 -8.28 0.31
CA VAL A 252 20.58 -6.85 -0.02
C VAL A 252 21.97 -6.26 0.19
N LEU A 253 22.64 -6.58 1.31
CA LEU A 253 24.00 -6.09 1.58
C LEU A 253 25.00 -6.48 0.49
N GLU A 254 24.91 -7.71 -0.05
CA GLU A 254 25.74 -8.18 -1.18
C GLU A 254 25.60 -7.33 -2.46
N LEU A 255 24.53 -6.54 -2.58
CA LEU A 255 24.32 -5.61 -3.69
C LEU A 255 24.85 -4.19 -3.41
N LEU A 256 25.13 -3.88 -2.13
CA LEU A 256 25.60 -2.57 -1.69
C LEU A 256 27.13 -2.47 -1.66
N ASP A 257 27.82 -3.62 -1.68
CA ASP A 257 29.27 -3.77 -1.77
C ASP A 257 29.78 -3.47 -3.19
#